data_AF-A0A958G1P9-F1
#
_entry.id   AF-A0A958G1P9-F1
#
_cell.length_a   1.000
_cell.length_b   1.000
_cell.length_c   1.000
_cell.angle_alpha   90.00
_cell.angle_beta   90.00
_cell.angle_gamma   90.00
#
_symmetry.space_group_name_H-M   'P 1'
#
loop_
_entity.id
_entity.type
_entity.pdbx_description
1 polymer ?
#
loop_
_entity_poly.entity_id
_entity_poly.type
_entity_poly.pdbx_seq_one_letter_code
_entity_poly.pdbx_strand_id
1 'polypeptide(L)'
;GALEMETLLARRDQKLYILEINPRFPAWIYLGVAAEINLPAHYVDLARGRKLEPVNDYQVGKLFTHYTIDLIGEISQLDSLLSRGEIHYPETNPVQHSTDEGPTS
;
A
#
# COMPACT_ATOMS: atom_id res chain seq x y z
N GLY A 1 -6.84 2.99 -16.28
CA GLY A 1 -6.04 3.36 -15.10
C GLY A 1 -6.65 2.75 -13.87
N ALA A 2 -6.24 3.18 -12.67
CA ALA A 2 -6.90 2.76 -11.43
C ALA A 2 -8.39 3.13 -11.43
N LEU A 3 -9.24 2.22 -10.96
CA LEU A 3 -10.69 2.40 -10.87
C LEU A 3 -11.23 1.60 -9.69
N GLU A 4 -12.16 2.20 -8.97
CA GLU A 4 -13.01 1.57 -7.98
C GLU A 4 -14.47 1.73 -8.43
N MET A 5 -15.27 0.68 -8.28
CA MET A 5 -16.70 0.71 -8.58
C MET A 5 -17.46 0.10 -7.42
N GLU A 6 -18.40 0.85 -6.87
CA GLU A 6 -19.27 0.41 -5.79
C GLU A 6 -20.63 0.00 -6.37
N THR A 7 -21.06 -1.21 -6.03
CA THR A 7 -22.31 -1.78 -6.56
C THR A 7 -23.15 -2.43 -5.46
N LEU A 8 -24.47 -2.34 -5.62
CA LEU A 8 -25.45 -3.04 -4.80
C LEU A 8 -26.13 -4.14 -5.61
N LEU A 9 -26.11 -5.38 -5.13
CA LEU A 9 -26.96 -6.45 -5.65
C LEU A 9 -28.33 -6.39 -4.95
N ALA A 10 -29.36 -5.92 -5.67
CA ALA A 10 -30.70 -5.79 -5.12
C ALA A 10 -31.42 -7.14 -5.08
N ARG A 11 -31.90 -7.55 -3.90
CA ARG A 11 -32.60 -8.85 -3.72
C ARG A 11 -33.90 -8.96 -4.52
N ARG A 12 -34.62 -7.85 -4.68
CA ARG A 12 -35.95 -7.79 -5.28
C ARG A 12 -35.97 -8.24 -6.75
N ASP A 13 -34.89 -7.99 -7.47
CA ASP A 13 -34.80 -8.19 -8.93
C ASP A 13 -33.48 -8.84 -9.35
N GLN A 14 -32.59 -9.17 -8.41
CA GLN A 14 -31.27 -9.78 -8.66
C GLN A 14 -30.40 -8.95 -9.62
N LYS A 15 -30.60 -7.63 -9.66
CA LYS A 15 -29.82 -6.72 -10.50
C LYS A 15 -28.73 -6.02 -9.70
N LEU A 16 -27.59 -5.80 -10.36
CA LEU A 16 -26.53 -4.92 -9.88
C LEU A 16 -26.89 -3.47 -10.22
N TYR A 17 -26.83 -2.61 -9.21
CA TYR A 17 -26.98 -1.17 -9.32
C TYR A 17 -25.65 -0.51 -8.96
N ILE A 18 -25.17 0.38 -9.83
CA ILE A 18 -23.96 1.16 -9.56
C ILE A 18 -24.31 2.29 -8.60
N LEU A 19 -23.53 2.41 -7.53
CA LEU A 19 -23.65 3.48 -6.55
C LEU A 19 -22.64 4.59 -6.88
N GLU A 20 -21.39 4.20 -7.14
CA GLU A 20 -20.29 5.15 -7.35
C GLU A 20 -19.23 4.57 -8.30
N ILE A 21 -18.56 5.47 -9.02
CA ILE A 21 -17.38 5.16 -9.84
C ILE A 21 -16.28 6.15 -9.46
N ASN A 22 -15.19 5.63 -8.93
CA ASN A 22 -14.04 6.40 -8.47
C ASN A 22 -12.84 6.15 -9.40
N PRO A 23 -12.37 7.13 -10.19
CA PRO A 23 -11.23 6.96 -11.10
C PRO A 23 -9.88 7.03 -10.34
N ARG A 24 -9.76 6.28 -9.25
CA ARG A 24 -8.59 6.18 -8.38
C ARG A 24 -8.55 4.78 -7.74
N PHE A 25 -7.46 4.48 -7.03
CA PHE A 25 -7.47 3.33 -6.14
C PHE A 25 -8.36 3.58 -4.91
N PRO A 26 -9.02 2.54 -4.38
CA PRO A 26 -9.73 2.61 -3.11
C PRO A 26 -8.75 2.72 -1.93
N ALA A 27 -9.23 3.22 -0.79
CA ALA A 27 -8.45 3.21 0.45
C ALA A 27 -8.05 1.79 0.90
N TRP A 28 -8.86 0.78 0.56
CA TRP A 28 -8.63 -0.64 0.87
C TRP A 28 -7.86 -1.41 -0.22
N ILE A 29 -7.03 -0.73 -1.02
CA ILE A 29 -6.30 -1.37 -2.15
C ILE A 29 -5.45 -2.59 -1.75
N TYR A 30 -4.97 -2.63 -0.50
CA TYR A 30 -4.23 -3.77 0.04
C TYR A 30 -5.04 -5.06 0.14
N LEU A 31 -6.38 -4.99 0.14
CA LEU A 31 -7.22 -6.18 0.05
C LEU A 31 -6.98 -6.94 -1.28
N GLY A 32 -6.73 -6.22 -2.38
CA GLY A 32 -6.36 -6.85 -3.65
C GLY A 32 -5.07 -7.64 -3.54
N VAL A 33 -4.05 -7.06 -2.88
CA VAL A 33 -2.77 -7.74 -2.61
C VAL A 33 -2.99 -8.98 -1.75
N ALA A 34 -3.81 -8.90 -0.70
CA ALA A 34 -4.15 -10.04 0.15
C ALA A 34 -4.92 -11.15 -0.61
N ALA A 35 -5.68 -10.77 -1.64
CA ALA A 35 -6.34 -11.67 -2.58
C ALA A 35 -5.42 -12.16 -3.73
N GLU A 36 -4.11 -11.90 -3.62
CA GLU A 36 -3.04 -12.26 -4.57
C GLU A 36 -3.00 -11.47 -5.88
N ILE A 37 -3.71 -10.34 -5.94
CA ILE A 37 -3.71 -9.43 -7.09
C ILE A 37 -3.09 -8.08 -6.68
N ASN A 38 -1.80 -7.90 -6.98
CA ASN A 38 -1.10 -6.65 -6.69
C ASN A 38 -1.39 -5.57 -7.76
N LEU A 39 -2.57 -4.97 -7.68
CA LEU A 39 -3.05 -3.94 -8.61
C LEU A 39 -2.11 -2.72 -8.74
N PRO A 40 -1.51 -2.18 -7.66
CA PRO A 40 -0.51 -1.12 -7.78
C PRO A 40 0.70 -1.53 -8.62
N ALA A 41 1.25 -2.72 -8.39
CA ALA A 41 2.38 -3.23 -9.18
C ALA A 41 2.01 -3.41 -10.66
N HIS A 42 0.82 -3.96 -10.95
CA HIS A 42 0.32 -4.05 -12.33
C HIS A 42 0.21 -2.67 -12.97
N TYR A 43 -0.28 -1.66 -12.25
CA TYR A 43 -0.40 -0.31 -12.79
C TYR A 43 0.95 0.32 -13.10
N VAL A 44 1.97 0.11 -12.27
CA VAL A 44 3.35 0.53 -12.55
C VAL A 44 3.89 -0.17 -13.80
N ASP A 45 3.64 -1.46 -13.95
CA ASP A 45 4.08 -2.22 -15.12
C ASP A 45 3.40 -1.74 -16.41
N LEU A 46 2.09 -1.45 -16.37
CA LEU A 46 1.37 -0.81 -17.46
C LEU A 46 1.95 0.57 -17.80
N ALA A 47 2.25 1.39 -16.79
CA ALA A 47 2.86 2.71 -16.99
C ALA A 47 4.25 2.64 -17.63
N ARG A 48 4.96 1.51 -17.46
CA ARG A 48 6.24 1.22 -18.12
C ARG A 48 6.07 0.63 -19.53
N GLY A 49 4.84 0.55 -20.05
CA GLY A 49 4.54 -0.02 -21.36
C GLY A 49 4.64 -1.55 -21.42
N ARG A 50 4.67 -2.24 -20.28
CA ARG A 50 4.65 -3.70 -20.27
C ARG A 50 3.26 -4.20 -20.60
N LYS A 51 3.19 -5.31 -21.33
CA LYS A 51 1.94 -6.05 -21.52
C LYS A 51 1.68 -6.88 -20.28
N LEU A 52 0.43 -6.85 -19.81
CA LEU A 52 -0.05 -7.67 -18.71
C LEU A 52 -1.18 -8.55 -19.24
N GLU A 53 -1.08 -9.84 -18.95
CA GLU A 53 -2.18 -10.75 -19.15
C GLU A 53 -3.22 -10.53 -18.03
N PRO A 54 -4.53 -10.52 -18.35
CA PRO A 54 -5.57 -10.38 -17.34
C PRO A 54 -5.49 -11.50 -16.30
N VAL A 55 -5.44 -11.10 -15.02
CA VAL A 55 -5.51 -12.04 -13.90
C VAL A 55 -6.98 -12.23 -13.53
N ASN A 56 -7.47 -13.46 -13.66
CA ASN A 56 -8.87 -13.80 -13.38
C ASN A 56 -9.06 -14.60 -12.09
N ASP A 57 -7.97 -15.13 -11.54
CA ASP A 57 -7.97 -15.89 -10.30
C ASP A 57 -7.64 -14.99 -9.10
N TYR A 58 -8.33 -15.21 -7.99
CA TYR A 58 -8.12 -14.49 -6.73
C TYR A 58 -8.44 -15.39 -5.54
N GLN A 59 -7.81 -15.12 -4.41
CA GLN A 59 -8.12 -15.85 -3.18
C GLN A 59 -9.28 -15.19 -2.40
N VAL A 60 -10.27 -16.01 -2.08
CA VAL A 60 -11.40 -15.64 -1.21
C VAL A 60 -11.06 -15.79 0.28
N GLY A 61 -11.95 -15.31 1.16
CA GLY A 61 -11.83 -15.50 2.61
C GLY A 61 -10.82 -14.57 3.28
N LYS A 62 -10.51 -13.42 2.67
CA LYS A 62 -9.60 -12.42 3.24
C LYS A 62 -10.39 -11.45 4.13
N LEU A 63 -9.87 -11.20 5.32
CA LEU A 63 -10.36 -10.15 6.21
C LEU A 63 -9.41 -8.96 6.12
N PHE A 64 -9.98 -7.78 6.07
CA PHE A 64 -9.23 -6.53 6.05
C PHE A 64 -9.75 -5.60 7.15
N THR A 65 -8.83 -5.13 7.99
CA THR A 65 -9.10 -4.25 9.12
C THR A 65 -8.13 -3.08 9.06
N HIS A 66 -8.66 -1.86 9.12
CA HIS A 66 -7.85 -0.67 9.32
C HIS A 66 -7.49 -0.52 10.80
N TYR A 67 -6.26 -0.11 11.07
CA TYR A 67 -5.81 0.28 12.40
C TYR A 67 -5.07 1.61 12.30
N THR A 68 -5.09 2.38 13.38
CA THR A 68 -4.35 3.64 13.49
C THR A 68 -3.01 3.37 14.18
N ILE A 69 -1.97 4.04 13.69
CA ILE A 69 -0.65 4.06 14.33
C ILE A 69 -0.31 5.50 14.69
N ASP A 70 0.29 5.69 15.87
CA ASP A 70 0.87 6.96 16.27
C ASP A 70 2.35 6.97 15.86
N LEU A 71 2.74 7.93 15.04
CA LEU A 71 4.11 8.13 14.60
C LEU A 71 4.66 9.40 15.25
N ILE A 72 5.76 9.26 16.00
CA ILE A 72 6.52 10.40 16.52
C ILE A 72 7.67 10.67 15.54
N GLY A 73 7.80 11.91 15.09
CA GLY A 73 8.81 12.32 14.13
C GLY A 73 9.31 13.74 14.36
N GLU A 74 10.39 14.09 13.67
CA GLU A 74 11.04 15.39 13.80
C GLU A 74 10.33 16.46 12.95
N ILE A 75 9.98 17.59 13.55
CA ILE A 75 9.32 18.69 12.84
C ILE A 75 10.19 19.24 11.69
N SER A 76 11.51 19.14 11.83
CA SER A 76 12.47 19.54 10.79
C SER A 76 12.35 18.73 9.50
N GLN A 77 11.93 17.45 9.58
CA GLN A 77 11.67 16.63 8.40
C GLN A 77 10.41 17.10 7.67
N LEU A 78 9.36 17.47 8.41
CA LEU A 78 8.15 18.03 7.83
C LEU A 78 8.42 19.39 7.16
N ASP A 79 9.17 20.27 7.84
CA ASP A 79 9.59 21.56 7.27
C ASP A 79 10.39 21.37 5.98
N SER A 80 11.35 20.44 5.95
CA SER A 80 12.12 20.10 4.75
C SER A 80 11.23 19.66 3.59
N LEU A 81 10.30 18.75 3.87
CA LEU A 81 9.37 18.25 2.86
C LEU A 81 8.51 19.38 2.29
N LEU A 82 7.97 20.25 3.15
CA LEU A 82 7.05 21.31 2.74
C LEU A 82 7.76 22.48 2.04
N SER A 83 8.94 22.87 2.51
CA SER A 83 9.69 24.01 1.98
C SER A 83 10.56 23.67 0.78
N ARG A 84 11.13 22.45 0.74
CA ARG A 84 12.10 22.02 -0.28
C ARG A 84 11.63 20.86 -1.15
N GLY A 85 10.57 20.15 -0.75
CA GLY A 85 10.08 18.97 -1.48
C GLY A 85 10.91 17.70 -1.25
N GLU A 86 11.81 17.69 -0.27
CA GLU A 86 12.71 16.58 0.02
C GLU A 86 12.89 16.36 1.52
N ILE A 87 13.21 15.12 1.91
CA ILE A 87 13.57 14.76 3.28
C ILE A 87 14.98 14.17 3.24
N HIS A 88 15.87 14.66 4.11
CA HIS A 88 17.20 14.09 4.28
C HIS A 88 17.18 13.20 5.51
N TYR A 89 17.40 11.91 5.30
CA TYR A 89 17.58 10.98 6.39
C TYR A 89 19.05 11.02 6.82
N PRO A 90 19.35 11.09 8.13
CA PRO A 90 20.73 10.97 8.59
C PRO A 90 21.28 9.60 8.20
N GLU A 91 22.56 9.54 7.82
CA GLU A 91 23.21 8.25 7.58
C GLU A 91 23.13 7.39 8.84
N THR A 92 22.60 6.18 8.73
CA THR A 92 22.61 5.22 9.82
C THR A 92 24.06 4.80 10.06
N ASN A 93 24.67 5.30 11.14
CA ASN A 93 25.94 4.74 11.59
C ASN A 93 25.70 3.26 11.92
N PRO A 94 26.46 2.31 11.35
CA PRO A 94 26.34 0.91 11.74
C PRO A 94 26.57 0.81 13.24
N VAL A 95 25.68 0.11 13.94
CA VAL A 95 25.84 -0.19 15.36
C VAL A 95 27.18 -0.90 15.53
N GLN A 96 28.15 -0.24 16.15
CA GLN A 96 29.39 -0.90 16.55
C GLN A 96 29.02 -1.89 17.65
N HIS A 97 28.91 -3.18 17.30
CA HIS A 97 28.93 -4.22 18.30
C HIS A 97 30.31 -4.20 18.97
N SER A 98 30.38 -3.68 20.19
CA SER A 98 31.53 -3.92 21.06
C SER A 98 31.59 -5.42 21.34
N THR A 99 32.50 -6.12 20.69
CA THR A 99 32.92 -7.46 21.11
C THR A 99 33.72 -7.30 22.40
N ASP A 100 33.00 -7.17 23.51
CA ASP A 100 33.60 -7.35 24.84
C ASP A 100 33.71 -8.86 25.09
N GLU A 101 34.65 -9.51 24.39
CA GLU A 101 35.12 -10.83 24.80
C GLU A 101 35.98 -10.63 26.04
N GLY A 102 35.35 -10.71 27.21
CA GLY A 102 36.04 -10.81 28.49
C GLY A 102 36.99 -12.03 28.48
N PRO A 103 38.11 -11.97 29.22
CA PRO A 103 39.12 -13.02 29.15
C PRO A 103 38.55 -14.32 29.70
N THR A 104 38.49 -15.36 28.86
CA THR A 104 38.21 -16.72 29.29
C THR A 104 39.35 -17.22 30.18
N SER A 105 39.05 -17.43 31.45
CA SER A 105 39.86 -18.16 32.42
C SER A 105 39.75 -19.67 32.26
#